data_AF-A0A933INU1-F1
#
_entry.id   AF-A0A933INU1-F1
#
_cell.length_a   1.000
_cell.length_b   1.000
_cell.length_c   1.000
_cell.angle_alpha   90.00
_cell.angle_beta   90.00
_cell.angle_gamma   90.00
#
_symmetry.space_group_name_H-M   'P 1'
#
loop_
_entity.id
_entity.type
_entity.pdbx_description
1 polymer ?
#
loop_
_entity_poly.entity_id
_entity_poly.type
_entity_poly.pdbx_seq_one_letter_code
_entity_poly.pdbx_strand_id
1 'polypeptide(L)'
;MQKAKFRDFLEEKIRVAETYFKHGLVVESRNIYLSMINSIDRLKEKDQRSITAGEKAYLESLRKDIESKLGELDSKIDELKSSSLNIGVDELLASGQTESAETLFQKAVGLKELGMYDEALSNLREALKLGYEAHSCLIEIYRCRAGRDEDEDLIEELENGLKGRELSASQEADVCRMLGILCEKTDRRSQALEYYKRVATNDSRFKERLMKKIALLERQSEKQELKGETSGPLPAQLAGKTPADGSRISNETTEDEDDEVAQSMEIARLKKKVEDLTIENNRLQTLVDEYQKRYQDIMSFSMNLQKEIRELTERLRKAESASGR
;
A
#
# COMPACT_ATOMS: atom_id res chain seq x y z
N MET A 1 23.40 -0.91 22.95
CA MET A 1 22.74 -1.74 21.92
C MET A 1 21.93 -0.94 20.88
N GLN A 2 21.53 0.32 21.13
CA GLN A 2 20.77 1.15 20.16
C GLN A 2 21.62 1.78 19.02
N LYS A 3 22.93 2.01 19.24
CA LYS A 3 23.76 2.85 18.35
C LYS A 3 23.99 2.28 16.94
N ALA A 4 24.31 0.98 16.82
CA ALA A 4 24.48 0.34 15.51
C ALA A 4 23.20 0.46 14.66
N LYS A 5 22.05 0.09 15.25
CA LYS A 5 20.73 0.19 14.63
C LYS A 5 20.39 1.58 14.05
N PHE A 6 20.91 2.66 14.64
CA PHE A 6 20.67 4.00 14.09
C PHE A 6 21.51 4.31 12.85
N ARG A 7 22.76 3.81 12.79
CA ARG A 7 23.57 3.91 11.59
C ARG A 7 22.96 3.07 10.45
N ASP A 8 22.55 1.85 10.76
CA ASP A 8 21.89 0.94 9.81
C ASP A 8 20.60 1.59 9.25
N PHE A 9 19.81 2.24 10.12
CA PHE A 9 18.62 3.03 9.75
C PHE A 9 18.94 4.20 8.80
N LEU A 10 20.02 4.95 9.05
CA LEU A 10 20.43 6.04 8.16
C LEU A 10 20.91 5.52 6.80
N GLU A 11 21.72 4.46 6.78
CA GLU A 11 22.20 3.84 5.54
C GLU A 11 21.05 3.25 4.71
N GLU A 12 20.01 2.71 5.35
CA GLU A 12 18.76 2.32 4.69
C GLU A 12 18.03 3.54 4.10
N LYS A 13 17.82 4.60 4.89
CA LYS A 13 17.08 5.79 4.39
C LYS A 13 17.80 6.54 3.27
N ILE A 14 19.14 6.51 3.22
CA ILE A 14 19.92 6.97 2.07
C ILE A 14 19.60 6.11 0.84
N ARG A 15 19.67 4.77 0.96
CA ARG A 15 19.38 3.84 -0.15
C ARG A 15 17.96 4.01 -0.70
N VAL A 16 16.99 4.18 0.21
CA VAL A 16 15.59 4.51 -0.11
C VAL A 16 15.54 5.82 -0.90
N ALA A 17 16.10 6.93 -0.39
CA ALA A 17 16.09 8.23 -1.06
C ALA A 17 16.78 8.20 -2.44
N GLU A 18 17.92 7.53 -2.57
CA GLU A 18 18.57 7.29 -3.86
C GLU A 18 17.69 6.50 -4.84
N THR A 19 16.92 5.54 -4.34
CA THR A 19 16.01 4.73 -5.18
C THR A 19 14.88 5.60 -5.72
N TYR A 20 14.26 6.45 -4.90
CA TYR A 20 13.30 7.46 -5.36
C TYR A 20 13.94 8.38 -6.42
N PHE A 21 15.14 8.91 -6.18
CA PHE A 21 15.83 9.78 -7.14
C PHE A 21 16.12 9.10 -8.49
N LYS A 22 16.58 7.84 -8.47
CA LYS A 22 16.87 7.05 -9.68
C LYS A 22 15.62 6.80 -10.53
N HIS A 23 14.43 6.74 -9.91
CA HIS A 23 13.14 6.61 -10.61
C HIS A 23 12.47 7.96 -10.94
N GLY A 24 13.16 9.08 -10.75
CA GLY A 24 12.62 10.41 -11.08
C GLY A 24 11.68 11.01 -10.03
N LEU A 25 11.52 10.37 -8.88
CA LEU A 25 10.72 10.83 -7.74
C LEU A 25 11.54 11.81 -6.88
N VAL A 26 11.81 12.99 -7.46
CA VAL A 26 12.77 13.97 -6.92
C VAL A 26 12.26 14.60 -5.61
N VAL A 27 10.95 14.86 -5.51
CA VAL A 27 10.32 15.47 -4.33
C VAL A 27 10.31 14.49 -3.14
N GLU A 28 9.99 13.23 -3.39
CA GLU A 28 9.98 12.17 -2.38
C GLU A 28 11.39 11.90 -1.85
N SER A 29 12.37 11.79 -2.76
CA SER A 29 13.80 11.70 -2.41
C SER A 29 14.21 12.85 -1.48
N ARG A 30 13.89 14.09 -1.86
CA ARG A 30 14.17 15.30 -1.07
C ARG A 30 13.52 15.24 0.32
N ASN A 31 12.26 14.85 0.39
CA ASN A 31 11.53 14.76 1.66
C ASN A 31 12.15 13.72 2.61
N ILE A 32 12.68 12.62 2.09
CA ILE A 32 13.42 11.64 2.90
C ILE A 32 14.73 12.25 3.41
N TYR A 33 15.52 12.92 2.56
CA TYR A 33 16.75 13.61 2.97
C TYR A 33 16.49 14.68 4.06
N LEU A 34 15.41 15.48 3.94
CA LEU A 34 14.98 16.41 4.98
C LEU A 34 14.60 15.70 6.29
N SER A 35 13.90 14.57 6.22
CA SER A 35 13.57 13.77 7.42
C SER A 35 14.82 13.24 8.13
N MET A 36 15.89 12.94 7.39
CA MET A 36 17.18 12.51 7.94
C MET A 36 17.91 13.66 8.65
N ILE A 37 17.97 14.87 8.07
CA ILE A 37 18.54 16.04 8.77
C ILE A 37 17.83 16.26 10.11
N ASN A 38 16.50 16.30 10.10
CA ASN A 38 15.70 16.44 11.32
C ASN A 38 15.97 15.33 12.35
N SER A 39 16.27 14.11 11.90
CA SER A 39 16.61 12.97 12.77
C SER A 39 18.02 13.08 13.36
N ILE A 40 18.98 13.54 12.56
CA ILE A 40 20.37 13.81 12.99
C ILE A 40 20.40 14.94 14.02
N ASP A 41 19.69 16.05 13.77
CA ASP A 41 19.69 17.21 14.65
C ASP A 41 19.00 16.89 16.00
N ARG A 42 17.89 16.15 16.00
CA ARG A 42 17.25 15.62 17.23
C ARG A 42 18.18 14.76 18.09
N LEU A 43 19.12 14.04 17.49
CA LEU A 43 20.12 13.26 18.23
C LEU A 43 21.26 14.14 18.76
N LYS A 44 21.70 15.15 18.00
CA LYS A 44 22.65 16.16 18.49
C LYS A 44 22.09 16.94 19.70
N GLU A 45 20.77 17.13 19.76
CA GLU A 45 20.08 17.73 20.90
C GLU A 45 19.97 16.79 22.11
N LYS A 46 19.51 15.55 21.91
CA LYS A 46 19.21 14.62 23.02
C LYS A 46 20.43 13.95 23.65
N ASP A 47 21.46 13.61 22.86
CA ASP A 47 22.57 12.74 23.29
C ASP A 47 23.93 13.46 23.43
N GLN A 48 23.89 14.76 23.74
CA GLN A 48 25.06 15.65 23.85
C GLN A 48 26.18 15.20 24.82
N ARG A 49 25.90 14.23 25.71
CA ARG A 49 26.87 13.61 26.64
C ARG A 49 27.21 12.14 26.33
N SER A 50 26.58 11.54 25.33
CA SER A 50 26.63 10.10 25.01
C SER A 50 27.27 9.80 23.64
N ILE A 51 27.35 10.79 22.76
CA ILE A 51 27.99 10.70 21.44
C ILE A 51 29.51 10.89 21.57
N THR A 52 30.28 9.94 21.05
CA THR A 52 31.74 10.03 20.98
C THR A 52 32.19 11.02 19.91
N ALA A 53 33.41 11.54 20.03
CA ALA A 53 33.96 12.50 19.06
C ALA A 53 33.94 11.97 17.60
N GLY A 54 34.19 10.67 17.40
CA GLY A 54 34.13 10.03 16.08
C GLY A 54 32.72 9.93 15.52
N GLU A 55 31.73 9.55 16.35
CA GLU A 55 30.30 9.55 15.94
C GLU A 55 29.82 10.96 15.58
N LYS A 56 30.24 11.98 16.34
CA LYS A 56 29.93 13.38 16.03
C LYS A 56 30.52 13.82 14.68
N ALA A 57 31.78 13.46 14.40
CA ALA A 57 32.42 13.75 13.12
C ALA A 57 31.73 13.04 11.94
N TYR A 58 31.33 11.78 12.11
CA TYR A 58 30.55 11.04 11.11
C TYR A 58 29.20 11.70 10.82
N LEU A 59 28.42 12.04 11.85
CA LEU A 59 27.12 12.70 11.69
C LEU A 59 27.25 14.10 11.07
N GLU A 60 28.35 14.83 11.32
CA GLU A 60 28.61 16.12 10.69
C GLU A 60 28.99 15.98 9.20
N SER A 61 29.82 14.99 8.85
CA SER A 61 30.12 14.67 7.45
C SER A 61 28.85 14.28 6.69
N LEU A 62 28.09 13.33 7.23
CA LEU A 62 26.86 12.86 6.61
C LEU A 62 25.82 13.98 6.48
N ARG A 63 25.67 14.85 7.49
CA ARG A 63 24.79 16.02 7.41
C ARG A 63 25.19 16.93 6.25
N LYS A 64 26.48 17.21 6.07
CA LYS A 64 27.00 18.01 4.96
C LYS A 64 26.76 17.34 3.59
N ASP A 65 26.94 16.02 3.51
CA ASP A 65 26.69 15.27 2.28
C ASP A 65 25.19 15.30 1.91
N ILE A 66 24.30 15.17 2.90
CA ILE A 66 22.85 15.31 2.73
C ILE A 66 22.47 16.75 2.33
N GLU A 67 23.05 17.78 2.96
CA GLU A 67 22.82 19.19 2.58
C GLU A 67 23.25 19.48 1.13
N SER A 68 24.40 18.94 0.70
CA SER A 68 24.82 19.00 -0.71
C SER A 68 23.80 18.33 -1.62
N LYS A 69 23.31 17.14 -1.24
CA LYS A 69 22.32 16.40 -2.04
C LYS A 69 20.96 17.11 -2.10
N LEU A 70 20.54 17.78 -1.03
CA LEU A 70 19.35 18.62 -1.04
C LEU A 70 19.50 19.78 -2.02
N GLY A 71 20.66 20.46 -2.06
CA GLY A 71 20.92 21.50 -3.05
C GLY A 71 20.84 21.03 -4.51
N GLU A 72 21.33 19.82 -4.81
CA GLU A 72 21.15 19.19 -6.12
C GLU A 72 19.67 18.91 -6.43
N LEU A 73 18.91 18.41 -5.45
CA LEU A 73 17.49 18.08 -5.59
C LEU A 73 16.62 19.33 -5.74
N ASP A 74 16.90 20.38 -4.97
CA ASP A 74 16.26 21.70 -5.07
C ASP A 74 16.48 22.29 -6.47
N SER A 75 17.73 22.33 -6.94
CA SER A 75 18.06 22.81 -8.30
C SER A 75 17.29 22.04 -9.39
N LYS A 76 17.20 20.71 -9.25
CA LYS A 76 16.49 19.84 -10.20
C LYS A 76 14.96 19.99 -10.12
N ILE A 77 14.41 20.32 -8.94
CA ILE A 77 12.99 20.67 -8.78
C ILE A 77 12.70 22.01 -9.45
N ASP A 78 13.57 23.01 -9.28
CA ASP A 78 13.41 24.32 -9.91
C ASP A 78 13.54 24.24 -11.44
N GLU A 79 14.45 23.41 -11.97
CA GLU A 79 14.49 23.04 -13.40
C GLU A 79 13.15 22.46 -13.86
N LEU A 80 12.59 21.48 -13.14
CA LEU A 80 11.30 20.86 -13.48
C LEU A 80 10.15 21.87 -13.41
N LYS A 81 10.11 22.76 -12.40
CA LYS A 81 9.11 23.84 -12.27
C LYS A 81 9.21 24.86 -13.40
N SER A 82 10.41 25.16 -13.87
CA SER A 82 10.65 26.11 -14.97
C SER A 82 10.28 25.54 -16.34
N SER A 83 10.20 24.21 -16.46
CA SER A 83 9.73 23.55 -17.68
C SER A 83 8.21 23.73 -17.86
N SER A 84 7.72 23.65 -19.10
CA SER A 84 6.27 23.79 -19.42
C SER A 84 5.39 22.65 -18.92
N LEU A 85 5.94 21.75 -18.09
CA LEU A 85 5.33 20.57 -17.48
C LEU A 85 4.90 20.87 -16.03
N ASN A 86 4.37 22.08 -15.77
CA ASN A 86 4.00 22.53 -14.43
C ASN A 86 2.70 21.86 -13.91
N ILE A 87 2.79 20.55 -13.68
CA ILE A 87 1.76 19.71 -13.03
C ILE A 87 1.88 19.92 -11.52
N GLY A 88 1.32 21.02 -11.02
CA GLY A 88 0.98 21.19 -9.60
C GLY A 88 2.10 20.98 -8.58
N VAL A 89 3.38 21.15 -8.94
CA VAL A 89 4.50 20.91 -8.01
C VAL A 89 4.43 21.86 -6.81
N ASP A 90 3.99 23.10 -7.03
CA ASP A 90 3.73 24.05 -5.96
C ASP A 90 2.48 23.70 -5.13
N GLU A 91 1.48 23.03 -5.69
CA GLU A 91 0.29 22.58 -4.95
C GLU A 91 0.62 21.36 -4.07
N LEU A 92 1.46 20.44 -4.57
CA LEU A 92 2.04 19.33 -3.79
C LEU A 92 2.96 19.81 -2.66
N LEU A 93 3.75 20.87 -2.88
CA LEU A 93 4.69 21.40 -1.88
C LEU A 93 4.04 22.36 -0.87
N ALA A 94 3.05 23.16 -1.27
CA ALA A 94 2.47 24.21 -0.43
C ALA A 94 1.20 23.78 0.33
N SER A 95 0.46 22.79 -0.16
CA SER A 95 -0.85 22.47 0.41
C SER A 95 -0.80 21.82 1.80
N GLY A 96 0.33 21.17 2.15
CA GLY A 96 0.41 20.33 3.35
C GLY A 96 -0.65 19.23 3.39
N GLN A 97 -1.28 18.91 2.25
CA GLN A 97 -2.33 17.91 2.16
C GLN A 97 -1.76 16.55 2.53
N THR A 98 -2.35 15.94 3.56
CA THR A 98 -2.30 14.49 3.73
C THR A 98 -2.72 13.85 2.43
N GLU A 99 -1.81 13.08 1.81
CA GLU A 99 -2.09 12.31 0.60
C GLU A 99 -3.40 11.53 0.76
N SER A 100 -4.23 11.49 -0.29
CA SER A 100 -5.51 10.79 -0.20
C SER A 100 -5.29 9.29 0.10
N ALA A 101 -6.29 8.66 0.72
CA ALA A 101 -6.21 7.23 1.05
C ALA A 101 -5.95 6.36 -0.20
N GLU A 102 -6.47 6.77 -1.36
CA GLU A 102 -6.21 6.13 -2.65
C GLU A 102 -4.78 6.39 -3.16
N THR A 103 -4.29 7.64 -3.12
CA THR A 103 -2.92 7.96 -3.52
C THR A 103 -1.90 7.17 -2.69
N LEU A 104 -2.11 7.08 -1.37
CA LEU A 104 -1.28 6.27 -0.47
C LEU A 104 -1.30 4.78 -0.84
N PHE A 105 -2.47 4.23 -1.18
CA PHE A 105 -2.56 2.84 -1.63
C PHE A 105 -1.80 2.60 -2.96
N GLN A 106 -2.01 3.44 -3.97
CA GLN A 106 -1.33 3.30 -5.27
C GLN A 106 0.19 3.47 -5.14
N LYS A 107 0.62 4.44 -4.34
CA LYS A 107 2.03 4.67 -3.97
C LYS A 107 2.63 3.45 -3.30
N ALA A 108 1.91 2.81 -2.37
CA ALA A 108 2.35 1.60 -1.71
C ALA A 108 2.50 0.40 -2.67
N VAL A 109 1.55 0.22 -3.59
CA VAL A 109 1.63 -0.82 -4.62
C VAL A 109 2.88 -0.62 -5.46
N GLY A 110 3.13 0.60 -5.95
CA GLY A 110 4.35 0.93 -6.71
C GLY A 110 5.63 0.67 -5.91
N LEU A 111 5.68 1.06 -4.63
CA LEU A 111 6.83 0.84 -3.75
C LEU A 111 7.11 -0.65 -3.50
N LYS A 112 6.07 -1.47 -3.34
CA LYS A 112 6.19 -2.93 -3.22
C LYS A 112 6.79 -3.55 -4.49
N GLU A 113 6.37 -3.12 -5.68
CA GLU A 113 6.97 -3.58 -6.96
C GLU A 113 8.45 -3.14 -7.11
N LEU A 114 8.84 -2.01 -6.50
CA LEU A 114 10.24 -1.56 -6.40
C LEU A 114 11.05 -2.28 -5.29
N GLY A 115 10.43 -3.20 -4.54
CA GLY A 115 11.06 -3.89 -3.42
C GLY A 115 11.21 -3.04 -2.14
N MET A 116 10.55 -1.89 -2.06
CA MET A 116 10.60 -0.92 -0.96
C MET A 116 9.47 -1.23 0.05
N TYR A 117 9.56 -2.41 0.66
CA TYR A 117 8.44 -3.02 1.38
C TYR A 117 8.08 -2.31 2.69
N ASP A 118 9.04 -1.71 3.40
CA ASP A 118 8.76 -1.00 4.65
C ASP A 118 8.02 0.32 4.39
N GLU A 119 8.45 1.06 3.36
CA GLU A 119 7.72 2.21 2.84
C GLU A 119 6.32 1.80 2.33
N ALA A 120 6.20 0.70 1.58
CA ALA A 120 4.92 0.19 1.12
C ALA A 120 3.98 -0.11 2.29
N LEU A 121 4.44 -0.84 3.31
CA LEU A 121 3.66 -1.14 4.52
C LEU A 121 3.24 0.12 5.26
N SER A 122 4.13 1.12 5.38
CA SER A 122 3.79 2.41 6.00
C SER A 122 2.65 3.11 5.25
N ASN A 123 2.69 3.13 3.92
CA ASN A 123 1.65 3.76 3.09
C ASN A 123 0.32 2.95 3.12
N LEU A 124 0.36 1.62 3.08
CA LEU A 124 -0.84 0.76 3.21
C LEU A 124 -1.54 0.95 4.57
N ARG A 125 -0.78 1.02 5.66
CA ARG A 125 -1.30 1.27 7.00
C ARG A 125 -1.96 2.65 7.10
N GLU A 126 -1.40 3.67 6.46
CA GLU A 126 -1.99 5.02 6.47
C GLU A 126 -3.24 5.11 5.59
N ALA A 127 -3.22 4.53 4.38
CA ALA A 127 -4.41 4.37 3.54
C ALA A 127 -5.56 3.66 4.29
N LEU A 128 -5.24 2.58 5.02
CA LEU A 128 -6.18 1.81 5.83
C LEU A 128 -6.75 2.58 7.04
N LYS A 129 -6.02 3.55 7.60
CA LYS A 129 -6.52 4.48 8.63
C LYS A 129 -7.42 5.56 8.04
N LEU A 130 -7.06 6.09 6.89
CA LEU A 130 -7.80 7.13 6.16
C LEU A 130 -9.05 6.60 5.43
N GLY A 131 -9.38 5.31 5.61
CA GLY A 131 -10.64 4.72 5.15
C GLY A 131 -10.60 4.07 3.77
N TYR A 132 -9.42 3.80 3.20
CA TYR A 132 -9.34 3.02 1.96
C TYR A 132 -9.84 1.57 2.14
N GLU A 133 -10.25 0.96 1.02
CA GLU A 133 -10.71 -0.43 0.88
C GLU A 133 -9.89 -1.41 1.74
N ALA A 134 -10.48 -1.86 2.84
CA ALA A 134 -9.75 -2.63 3.84
C ALA A 134 -9.27 -3.99 3.31
N HIS A 135 -10.07 -4.66 2.48
CA HIS A 135 -9.67 -5.91 1.81
C HIS A 135 -8.41 -5.71 0.97
N SER A 136 -8.40 -4.69 0.10
CA SER A 136 -7.26 -4.34 -0.76
C SER A 136 -5.99 -4.06 0.04
N CYS A 137 -6.08 -3.24 1.09
CA CYS A 137 -4.94 -2.96 1.97
C CYS A 137 -4.42 -4.21 2.68
N LEU A 138 -5.29 -5.06 3.24
CA LEU A 138 -4.87 -6.26 3.98
C LEU A 138 -4.25 -7.32 3.07
N ILE A 139 -4.73 -7.46 1.83
CA ILE A 139 -4.15 -8.33 0.80
C ILE A 139 -2.72 -7.87 0.45
N GLU A 140 -2.50 -6.58 0.26
CA GLU A 140 -1.16 -6.05 -0.05
C GLU A 140 -0.22 -6.06 1.16
N ILE A 141 -0.71 -5.83 2.39
CA ILE A 141 0.09 -5.98 3.63
C ILE A 141 0.59 -7.43 3.76
N TYR A 142 -0.30 -8.40 3.56
CA TYR A 142 0.08 -9.82 3.52
C TYR A 142 1.14 -10.09 2.43
N ARG A 143 0.95 -9.58 1.21
CA ARG A 143 1.91 -9.75 0.11
C ARG A 143 3.28 -9.13 0.41
N CYS A 144 3.34 -8.03 1.14
CA CYS A 144 4.59 -7.38 1.53
C CYS A 144 5.38 -8.20 2.58
N ARG A 145 4.71 -8.90 3.51
CA ARG A 145 5.34 -9.56 4.67
C ARG A 145 5.44 -11.09 4.58
N ALA A 146 4.58 -11.75 3.79
CA ALA A 146 4.48 -13.21 3.77
C ALA A 146 5.82 -13.90 3.40
N GLY A 147 6.37 -14.69 4.34
CA GLY A 147 7.61 -15.43 4.14
C GLY A 147 8.89 -14.68 4.52
N ARG A 148 8.81 -13.75 5.48
CA ARG A 148 9.97 -12.99 6.03
C ARG A 148 10.25 -13.26 7.50
N ASP A 149 9.84 -14.42 7.99
CA ASP A 149 9.96 -14.84 9.41
C ASP A 149 9.23 -13.94 10.43
N GLU A 150 8.38 -13.02 9.96
CA GLU A 150 7.51 -12.15 10.76
C GLU A 150 6.03 -12.61 10.78
N ASP A 151 5.77 -13.91 10.56
CA ASP A 151 4.42 -14.43 10.34
C ASP A 151 3.48 -14.21 11.57
N GLU A 152 4.00 -14.10 12.80
CA GLU A 152 3.21 -13.84 14.02
C GLU A 152 2.70 -12.39 14.12
N ASP A 153 3.57 -11.40 13.91
CA ASP A 153 3.18 -9.98 13.87
C ASP A 153 2.21 -9.69 12.72
N LEU A 154 2.31 -10.46 11.63
CA LEU A 154 1.38 -10.38 10.50
C LEU A 154 0.01 -10.99 10.82
N ILE A 155 -0.06 -12.06 11.62
CA ILE A 155 -1.34 -12.62 12.12
C ILE A 155 -2.08 -11.56 12.95
N GLU A 156 -1.41 -10.93 13.93
CA GLU A 156 -2.04 -9.90 14.76
C GLU A 156 -2.50 -8.68 13.93
N GLU A 157 -1.68 -8.23 12.98
CA GLU A 157 -2.02 -7.12 12.09
C GLU A 157 -3.26 -7.41 11.23
N LEU A 158 -3.37 -8.61 10.66
CA LEU A 158 -4.52 -9.02 9.86
C LEU A 158 -5.78 -9.26 10.71
N GLU A 159 -5.65 -9.86 11.90
CA GLU A 159 -6.76 -9.99 12.86
C GLU A 159 -7.33 -8.64 13.28
N ASN A 160 -6.46 -7.68 13.61
CA ASN A 160 -6.87 -6.33 13.97
C ASN A 160 -7.44 -5.57 12.76
N GLY A 161 -6.97 -5.85 11.55
CA GLY A 161 -7.54 -5.36 10.30
C GLY A 161 -8.99 -5.83 10.04
N LEU A 162 -9.36 -7.03 10.49
CA LEU A 162 -10.72 -7.58 10.38
C LEU A 162 -11.70 -7.00 11.41
N LYS A 163 -11.24 -6.54 12.58
CA LYS A 163 -12.11 -6.11 13.68
C LYS A 163 -12.82 -4.79 13.33
N GLY A 164 -14.15 -4.82 13.32
CA GLY A 164 -14.99 -3.63 13.20
C GLY A 164 -15.01 -2.98 11.81
N ARG A 165 -14.68 -3.72 10.74
CA ARG A 165 -14.74 -3.23 9.36
C ARG A 165 -15.85 -3.93 8.57
N GLU A 166 -16.52 -3.17 7.70
CA GLU A 166 -17.50 -3.70 6.76
C GLU A 166 -16.77 -4.41 5.61
N LEU A 167 -16.76 -5.73 5.65
CA LEU A 167 -16.25 -6.60 4.58
C LEU A 167 -17.38 -7.51 4.11
N SER A 168 -17.48 -7.73 2.80
CA SER A 168 -18.35 -8.79 2.29
C SER A 168 -17.86 -10.17 2.72
N ALA A 169 -18.75 -11.16 2.80
CA ALA A 169 -18.42 -12.53 3.19
C ALA A 169 -17.28 -13.14 2.33
N SER A 170 -17.19 -12.76 1.04
CA SER A 170 -16.08 -13.17 0.15
C SER A 170 -14.76 -12.50 0.50
N GLN A 171 -14.77 -11.22 0.91
CA GLN A 171 -13.56 -10.49 1.31
C GLN A 171 -13.05 -10.97 2.67
N GLU A 172 -13.95 -11.21 3.65
CA GLU A 172 -13.59 -11.85 4.92
C GLU A 172 -12.99 -13.24 4.67
N ALA A 173 -13.58 -14.04 3.77
CA ALA A 173 -13.07 -15.35 3.40
C ALA A 173 -11.66 -15.31 2.79
N ASP A 174 -11.34 -14.33 1.94
CA ASP A 174 -9.98 -14.18 1.40
C ASP A 174 -8.95 -13.91 2.52
N VAL A 175 -9.27 -13.04 3.48
CA VAL A 175 -8.38 -12.69 4.59
C VAL A 175 -8.27 -13.83 5.61
N CYS A 176 -9.37 -14.48 5.98
CA CYS A 176 -9.34 -15.68 6.81
C CYS A 176 -8.53 -16.81 6.15
N ARG A 177 -8.54 -16.94 4.82
CA ARG A 177 -7.69 -17.92 4.13
C ARG A 177 -6.21 -17.60 4.29
N MET A 178 -5.82 -16.33 4.28
CA MET A 178 -4.44 -15.90 4.53
C MET A 178 -4.03 -16.17 5.98
N LEU A 179 -4.86 -15.77 6.95
CA LEU A 179 -4.65 -16.06 8.39
C LEU A 179 -4.46 -17.57 8.63
N GLY A 180 -5.35 -18.41 8.09
CA GLY A 180 -5.23 -19.87 8.23
C GLY A 180 -3.96 -20.46 7.60
N ILE A 181 -3.36 -19.82 6.59
CA ILE A 181 -2.05 -20.22 6.04
C ILE A 181 -0.92 -19.84 6.98
N LEU A 182 -0.97 -18.65 7.59
CA LEU A 182 0.05 -18.19 8.55
C LEU A 182 0.00 -19.02 9.83
N CYS A 183 -1.19 -19.26 10.39
CA CYS A 183 -1.36 -20.09 11.59
C CYS A 183 -0.87 -21.52 11.41
N GLU A 184 -0.93 -22.10 10.19
CA GLU A 184 -0.29 -23.41 9.95
C GLU A 184 1.24 -23.34 9.97
N LYS A 185 1.84 -22.29 9.40
CA LYS A 185 3.30 -22.13 9.43
C LYS A 185 3.83 -21.92 10.85
N THR A 186 3.08 -21.22 11.70
CA THR A 186 3.43 -20.99 13.11
C THR A 186 2.96 -22.12 14.05
N ASP A 187 2.55 -23.26 13.50
CA ASP A 187 2.02 -24.46 14.18
C ASP A 187 0.79 -24.22 15.10
N ARG A 188 0.10 -23.09 14.93
CA ARG A 188 -1.15 -22.71 15.60
C ARG A 188 -2.37 -23.40 14.97
N ARG A 189 -2.36 -24.73 14.96
CA ARG A 189 -3.33 -25.58 14.23
C ARG A 189 -4.80 -25.33 14.58
N SER A 190 -5.10 -25.03 15.84
CA SER A 190 -6.47 -24.73 16.30
C SER A 190 -7.02 -23.45 15.68
N GLN A 191 -6.23 -22.37 15.63
CA GLN A 191 -6.60 -21.13 14.96
C GLN A 191 -6.70 -21.33 13.44
N ALA A 192 -5.76 -22.06 12.84
CA ALA A 192 -5.83 -22.39 11.41
C ALA A 192 -7.13 -23.13 11.04
N LEU A 193 -7.56 -24.07 11.88
CA LEU A 193 -8.81 -24.80 11.72
C LEU A 193 -10.03 -23.87 11.78
N GLU A 194 -10.08 -22.96 12.76
CA GLU A 194 -11.18 -21.98 12.89
C GLU A 194 -11.29 -21.12 11.63
N TYR A 195 -10.17 -20.54 11.17
CA TYR A 195 -10.16 -19.72 9.97
C TYR A 195 -10.60 -20.50 8.74
N TYR A 196 -10.10 -21.72 8.51
CA TYR A 196 -10.54 -22.53 7.37
C TYR A 196 -12.02 -22.92 7.44
N LYS A 197 -12.58 -23.15 8.63
CA LYS A 197 -14.03 -23.37 8.81
C LYS A 197 -14.85 -22.12 8.46
N ARG A 198 -14.40 -20.92 8.83
CA ARG A 198 -15.03 -19.65 8.44
C ARG A 198 -15.01 -19.46 6.91
N VAL A 199 -13.86 -19.70 6.26
CA VAL A 199 -13.76 -19.65 4.79
C VAL A 199 -14.69 -20.67 4.11
N ALA A 200 -14.71 -21.92 4.56
CA ALA A 200 -15.56 -22.97 3.97
C ALA A 200 -17.08 -22.74 4.17
N THR A 201 -17.45 -21.89 5.13
CA THR A 201 -18.82 -21.43 5.37
C THR A 201 -19.18 -20.25 4.48
N ASN A 202 -18.28 -19.27 4.37
CA ASN A 202 -18.55 -17.99 3.71
C ASN A 202 -18.24 -17.99 2.20
N ASP A 203 -17.42 -18.91 1.69
CA ASP A 203 -17.05 -18.97 0.27
C ASP A 203 -17.07 -20.40 -0.30
N SER A 204 -18.01 -20.63 -1.23
CA SER A 204 -18.16 -21.89 -1.95
C SER A 204 -16.97 -22.24 -2.84
N ARG A 205 -16.21 -21.25 -3.34
CA ARG A 205 -15.06 -21.44 -4.25
C ARG A 205 -13.94 -22.27 -3.62
N PHE A 206 -13.75 -22.15 -2.31
CA PHE A 206 -12.69 -22.84 -1.57
C PHE A 206 -13.17 -24.06 -0.78
N LYS A 207 -14.49 -24.24 -0.64
CA LYS A 207 -15.11 -25.24 0.24
C LYS A 207 -14.57 -26.66 0.05
N GLU A 208 -14.59 -27.22 -1.16
CA GLU A 208 -14.14 -28.61 -1.38
C GLU A 208 -12.64 -28.80 -1.08
N ARG A 209 -11.81 -27.82 -1.45
CA ARG A 209 -10.36 -27.86 -1.22
C ARG A 209 -10.00 -27.72 0.26
N LEU A 210 -10.73 -26.87 0.99
CA LEU A 210 -10.53 -26.68 2.43
C LEU A 210 -11.11 -27.82 3.26
N MET A 211 -12.24 -28.44 2.89
CA MET A 211 -12.82 -29.56 3.62
C MET A 211 -11.83 -30.74 3.78
N LYS A 212 -11.04 -31.05 2.74
CA LYS A 212 -9.97 -32.07 2.80
C LYS A 212 -8.85 -31.69 3.78
N LYS A 213 -8.61 -30.39 3.97
CA LYS A 213 -7.56 -29.82 4.81
C LYS A 213 -8.01 -29.70 6.27
N ILE A 214 -9.24 -29.24 6.49
CA ILE A 214 -9.98 -29.24 7.78
C ILE A 214 -9.99 -30.65 8.37
N ALA A 215 -10.42 -31.66 7.61
CA ALA A 215 -10.47 -33.05 8.07
C ALA A 215 -9.07 -33.67 8.35
N LEU A 216 -8.00 -33.12 7.77
CA LEU A 216 -6.63 -33.52 8.06
C LEU A 216 -6.12 -32.89 9.37
N LEU A 217 -6.43 -31.61 9.59
CA LEU A 217 -6.12 -30.90 10.84
C LEU A 217 -6.92 -31.47 12.03
N GLU A 218 -8.20 -31.79 11.86
CA GLU A 218 -9.04 -32.41 12.90
C GLU A 218 -8.48 -33.76 13.34
N ARG A 219 -8.10 -34.63 12.39
CA ARG A 219 -7.42 -35.90 12.69
C ARG A 219 -6.04 -35.75 13.33
N GLN A 220 -5.45 -34.56 13.28
CA GLN A 220 -4.18 -34.25 13.95
C GLN A 220 -4.41 -33.65 15.35
N SER A 221 -5.45 -32.84 15.55
CA SER A 221 -5.85 -32.36 16.87
C SER A 221 -6.41 -33.50 17.73
N GLU A 222 -7.28 -34.35 17.19
CA GLU A 222 -7.82 -35.55 17.87
C GLU A 222 -6.69 -36.46 18.42
N LYS A 223 -5.58 -36.60 17.67
CA LYS A 223 -4.40 -37.36 18.10
C LYS A 223 -3.59 -36.71 19.22
N GLN A 224 -3.75 -35.41 19.44
CA GLN A 224 -3.15 -34.67 20.57
C GLN A 224 -4.14 -34.58 21.75
N GLU A 225 -5.44 -34.46 21.49
CA GLU A 225 -6.53 -34.37 22.48
C GLU A 225 -6.80 -35.71 23.18
N LEU A 226 -6.45 -36.85 22.57
CA LEU A 226 -6.35 -38.16 23.23
C LEU A 226 -5.35 -38.22 24.42
N LYS A 227 -4.69 -37.11 24.78
CA LYS A 227 -3.92 -36.92 26.02
C LYS A 227 -4.54 -35.94 27.02
N GLY A 228 -5.72 -35.38 26.74
CA GLY A 228 -6.35 -34.35 27.57
C GLY A 228 -7.81 -34.08 27.20
N GLU A 229 -8.71 -35.02 27.54
CA GLU A 229 -10.16 -34.84 27.41
C GLU A 229 -10.85 -34.44 28.72
N THR A 230 -12.09 -33.95 28.56
CA THR A 230 -13.15 -33.52 29.51
C THR A 230 -13.23 -32.00 29.71
N SER A 231 -14.39 -31.32 29.52
CA SER A 231 -15.77 -31.74 29.17
C SER A 231 -16.60 -30.55 28.59
N GLY A 232 -17.65 -30.80 27.79
CA GLY A 232 -18.65 -29.77 27.36
C GLY A 232 -19.76 -29.53 28.42
N PRO A 233 -21.00 -29.07 28.08
CA PRO A 233 -21.57 -28.63 26.78
C PRO A 233 -22.50 -27.36 26.83
N LEU A 234 -23.21 -27.05 25.72
CA LEU A 234 -24.21 -25.98 25.52
C LEU A 234 -25.66 -26.32 25.97
N PRO A 235 -26.54 -25.31 26.22
CA PRO A 235 -27.84 -25.17 25.50
C PRO A 235 -28.30 -23.68 25.34
N ALA A 236 -29.48 -23.28 24.80
CA ALA A 236 -30.25 -23.67 23.60
C ALA A 236 -31.41 -22.65 23.32
N GLN A 237 -31.69 -22.36 22.04
CA GLN A 237 -32.97 -21.96 21.36
C GLN A 237 -33.98 -20.89 21.90
N LEU A 238 -34.60 -20.19 20.92
CA LEU A 238 -36.01 -19.72 20.74
C LEU A 238 -36.08 -18.21 20.34
N ALA A 239 -36.99 -17.64 19.54
CA ALA A 239 -37.90 -18.00 18.42
C ALA A 239 -39.01 -16.90 18.35
N GLY A 240 -39.36 -16.34 17.17
CA GLY A 240 -40.72 -15.74 17.00
C GLY A 240 -40.93 -14.42 16.21
N LYS A 241 -41.43 -14.56 14.96
CA LYS A 241 -42.55 -13.84 14.28
C LYS A 241 -42.56 -12.30 14.01
N THR A 242 -42.79 -11.99 12.73
CA THR A 242 -43.41 -10.80 12.08
C THR A 242 -44.97 -10.99 11.96
N PRO A 243 -45.83 -10.23 11.20
CA PRO A 243 -45.62 -9.16 10.17
C PRO A 243 -46.68 -8.00 10.07
N ALA A 244 -46.65 -7.26 8.93
CA ALA A 244 -47.68 -6.35 8.30
C ALA A 244 -47.90 -4.95 8.96
N ASP A 245 -48.35 -3.86 8.31
CA ASP A 245 -48.65 -3.45 6.90
C ASP A 245 -48.58 -1.88 6.82
N GLY A 246 -48.77 -1.09 5.73
CA GLY A 246 -49.04 -1.30 4.29
C GLY A 246 -49.65 -0.03 3.61
N SER A 247 -49.71 0.02 2.25
CA SER A 247 -50.42 1.02 1.39
C SER A 247 -49.92 2.52 1.34
N ARG A 248 -50.21 3.40 0.34
CA ARG A 248 -50.61 3.30 -1.10
C ARG A 248 -50.80 4.73 -1.75
N ILE A 249 -50.22 4.98 -2.96
CA ILE A 249 -50.62 5.85 -4.14
C ILE A 249 -51.26 7.26 -3.88
N SER A 250 -50.91 8.39 -4.56
CA SER A 250 -51.44 8.89 -5.89
C SER A 250 -50.81 10.26 -6.27
N ASN A 251 -50.45 10.54 -7.55
CA ASN A 251 -51.11 11.44 -8.57
C ASN A 251 -50.97 12.96 -8.29
N GLU A 252 -50.98 13.95 -9.21
CA GLU A 252 -51.00 14.20 -10.67
C GLU A 252 -50.90 15.74 -10.84
N THR A 253 -49.99 16.28 -11.68
CA THR A 253 -50.21 17.15 -12.88
C THR A 253 -50.84 18.56 -12.75
N THR A 254 -50.10 19.57 -13.23
CA THR A 254 -50.44 20.81 -13.99
C THR A 254 -49.11 21.57 -14.21
N GLU A 255 -48.87 22.49 -15.16
CA GLU A 255 -49.68 23.15 -16.22
C GLU A 255 -48.73 23.59 -17.35
N ASP A 256 -49.13 23.48 -18.63
CA ASP A 256 -48.32 23.90 -19.79
C ASP A 256 -48.40 25.43 -20.00
N GLU A 257 -47.28 26.16 -19.87
CA GLU A 257 -46.89 27.36 -20.68
C GLU A 257 -45.57 28.02 -20.17
N ASP A 258 -45.21 27.88 -18.89
CA ASP A 258 -43.89 28.30 -18.35
C ASP A 258 -42.72 27.42 -18.85
N ASP A 259 -43.06 26.27 -19.44
CA ASP A 259 -42.13 25.20 -19.77
C ASP A 259 -41.17 25.54 -20.92
N GLU A 260 -41.55 26.35 -21.92
CA GLU A 260 -40.63 26.70 -23.03
C GLU A 260 -39.45 27.55 -22.56
N VAL A 261 -39.66 28.47 -21.61
CA VAL A 261 -38.58 29.30 -21.05
C VAL A 261 -37.70 28.48 -20.13
N ALA A 262 -38.30 27.60 -19.30
CA ALA A 262 -37.56 26.66 -18.46
C ALA A 262 -36.72 25.68 -19.29
N GLN A 263 -37.29 25.10 -20.35
CA GLN A 263 -36.59 24.23 -21.30
C GLN A 263 -35.48 24.99 -22.04
N SER A 264 -35.70 26.23 -22.47
CA SER A 264 -34.67 27.06 -23.11
C SER A 264 -33.49 27.35 -22.18
N MET A 265 -33.75 27.67 -20.91
CA MET A 265 -32.72 27.85 -19.89
C MET A 265 -31.97 26.55 -19.58
N GLU A 266 -32.66 25.41 -19.47
CA GLU A 266 -32.02 24.12 -19.24
C GLU A 266 -31.23 23.64 -20.47
N ILE A 267 -31.70 23.90 -21.70
CA ILE A 267 -30.94 23.68 -22.93
C ILE A 267 -29.66 24.53 -22.95
N ALA A 268 -29.72 25.80 -22.52
CA ALA A 268 -28.54 26.65 -22.42
C ALA A 268 -27.55 26.13 -21.35
N ARG A 269 -28.06 25.68 -20.20
CA ARG A 269 -27.27 25.05 -19.13
C ARG A 269 -26.60 23.76 -19.59
N LEU A 270 -27.34 22.89 -20.28
CA LEU A 270 -26.86 21.62 -20.83
C LEU A 270 -25.81 21.86 -21.92
N LYS A 271 -26.02 22.84 -22.82
CA LYS A 271 -25.01 23.24 -23.82
C LYS A 271 -23.71 23.67 -23.17
N LYS A 272 -23.76 24.55 -22.16
CA LYS A 272 -22.57 24.95 -21.40
C LYS A 272 -21.89 23.73 -20.75
N LYS A 273 -22.66 22.84 -20.12
CA LYS A 273 -22.13 21.62 -19.51
C LYS A 273 -21.47 20.68 -20.53
N VAL A 274 -22.01 20.59 -21.75
CA VAL A 274 -21.40 19.83 -22.86
C VAL A 274 -20.09 20.49 -23.33
N GLU A 275 -20.02 21.82 -23.38
CA GLU A 275 -18.79 22.56 -23.70
C GLU A 275 -17.71 22.36 -22.62
N ASP A 276 -18.06 22.55 -21.34
CA ASP A 276 -17.19 22.28 -20.19
C ASP A 276 -16.66 20.83 -20.20
N LEU A 277 -17.55 19.85 -20.44
CA LEU A 277 -17.17 18.42 -20.56
C LEU A 277 -16.32 18.14 -21.80
N THR A 278 -16.49 18.87 -22.90
CA THR A 278 -15.68 18.71 -24.12
C THR A 278 -14.25 19.23 -23.88
N ILE A 279 -14.11 20.36 -23.18
CA ILE A 279 -12.81 20.90 -22.76
C ILE A 279 -12.09 19.90 -21.85
N GLU A 280 -12.78 19.37 -20.83
CA GLU A 280 -12.16 18.40 -19.91
C GLU A 280 -11.84 17.06 -20.61
N ASN A 281 -12.67 16.58 -21.55
CA ASN A 281 -12.38 15.37 -22.31
C ASN A 281 -11.14 15.55 -23.22
N ASN A 282 -10.98 16.71 -23.86
CA ASN A 282 -9.76 17.04 -24.61
C ASN A 282 -8.51 17.11 -23.71
N ARG A 283 -8.65 17.65 -22.49
CA ARG A 283 -7.58 17.65 -21.47
C ARG A 283 -7.20 16.24 -21.05
N LEU A 284 -8.18 15.39 -20.77
CA LEU A 284 -7.97 13.98 -20.41
C LEU A 284 -7.33 13.19 -21.56
N GLN A 285 -7.74 13.42 -22.81
CA GLN A 285 -7.10 12.79 -23.98
C GLN A 285 -5.62 13.19 -24.10
N THR A 286 -5.30 14.48 -23.93
CA THR A 286 -3.92 14.97 -23.93
C THR A 286 -3.09 14.27 -22.83
N LEU A 287 -3.68 14.11 -21.64
CA LEU A 287 -3.04 13.43 -20.52
C LEU A 287 -2.82 11.94 -20.81
N VAL A 288 -3.77 11.25 -21.45
CA VAL A 288 -3.63 9.84 -21.89
C VAL A 288 -2.49 9.69 -22.89
N ASP A 289 -2.38 10.58 -23.87
CA ASP A 289 -1.32 10.54 -24.88
C ASP A 289 0.08 10.75 -24.25
N GLU A 290 0.19 11.65 -23.26
CA GLU A 290 1.40 11.82 -22.46
C GLU A 290 1.75 10.58 -21.61
N TYR A 291 0.75 9.95 -20.95
CA TYR A 291 0.97 8.71 -20.21
C TYR A 291 1.43 7.57 -21.12
N GLN A 292 0.86 7.43 -22.32
CA GLN A 292 1.30 6.44 -23.31
C GLN A 292 2.75 6.68 -23.74
N LYS A 293 3.13 7.94 -23.97
CA LYS A 293 4.52 8.29 -24.30
C LYS A 293 5.49 7.94 -23.17
N ARG A 294 5.19 8.35 -21.94
CA ARG A 294 6.01 8.00 -20.76
C ARG A 294 6.13 6.49 -20.54
N TYR A 295 5.05 5.74 -20.78
CA TYR A 295 5.07 4.29 -20.71
C TYR A 295 6.03 3.67 -21.75
N GLN A 296 6.03 4.19 -22.99
CA GLN A 296 6.99 3.77 -24.02
C GLN A 296 8.44 4.11 -23.63
N ASP A 297 8.67 5.32 -23.08
CA ASP A 297 9.99 5.74 -22.60
C ASP A 297 10.51 4.81 -21.48
N ILE A 298 9.68 4.52 -20.47
CA ILE A 298 10.00 3.59 -19.36
C ILE A 298 10.28 2.17 -19.88
N MET A 299 9.48 1.67 -20.83
CA MET A 299 9.71 0.36 -21.45
C MET A 299 11.04 0.31 -22.21
N SER A 300 11.40 1.37 -22.93
CA SER A 300 12.69 1.46 -23.63
C SER A 300 13.87 1.48 -22.65
N PHE A 301 13.74 2.21 -21.54
CA PHE A 301 14.74 2.29 -20.48
C PHE A 301 14.92 0.93 -19.77
N SER A 302 13.82 0.24 -19.47
CA SER A 302 13.83 -1.12 -18.91
C SER A 302 14.54 -2.13 -19.83
N MET A 303 14.28 -2.08 -21.15
CA MET A 303 15.00 -2.92 -22.11
C MET A 303 16.51 -2.62 -22.15
N ASN A 304 16.90 -1.36 -22.04
CA ASN A 304 18.32 -0.97 -21.97
C ASN A 304 19.00 -1.48 -20.70
N LEU A 305 18.37 -1.33 -19.53
CA LEU A 305 18.87 -1.89 -18.26
C LEU A 305 19.01 -3.42 -18.32
N GLN A 306 18.01 -4.13 -18.88
CA GLN A 306 18.10 -5.58 -19.07
C GLN A 306 19.24 -6.01 -20.01
N LYS A 307 19.63 -5.16 -20.96
CA LYS A 307 20.78 -5.39 -21.83
C LYS A 307 22.08 -5.17 -21.06
N GLU A 308 22.20 -4.07 -20.31
CA GLU A 308 23.37 -3.76 -19.49
C GLU A 308 23.62 -4.84 -18.42
N ILE A 309 22.57 -5.31 -17.74
CA ILE A 309 22.64 -6.43 -16.77
C ILE A 309 23.21 -7.69 -17.44
N ARG A 310 22.79 -8.02 -18.67
CA ARG A 310 23.33 -9.16 -19.43
C ARG A 310 24.82 -8.97 -19.75
N GLU A 311 25.22 -7.79 -20.21
CA GLU A 311 26.62 -7.48 -20.52
C GLU A 311 27.51 -7.53 -19.26
N LEU A 312 27.05 -6.99 -18.13
CA LEU A 312 27.77 -7.05 -16.85
C LEU A 312 27.88 -8.50 -16.35
N THR A 313 26.82 -9.28 -16.43
CA THR A 313 26.82 -10.71 -16.06
C THR A 313 27.83 -11.50 -16.89
N GLU A 314 27.93 -11.23 -18.19
CA GLU A 314 28.89 -11.90 -19.07
C GLU A 314 30.34 -11.47 -18.80
N ARG A 315 30.58 -10.19 -18.47
CA ARG A 315 31.90 -9.71 -18.02
C ARG A 315 32.33 -10.36 -16.71
N LEU A 316 31.42 -10.46 -15.74
CA LEU A 316 31.68 -11.07 -14.44
C LEU A 316 32.03 -12.55 -14.59
N ARG A 317 31.25 -13.31 -15.37
CA ARG A 317 31.56 -14.71 -15.70
C ARG A 317 32.92 -14.89 -16.40
N LYS A 318 33.32 -13.95 -17.27
CA LYS A 318 34.65 -13.96 -17.90
C LYS A 318 35.75 -13.71 -16.88
N ALA A 319 35.58 -12.76 -15.96
CA ALA A 319 36.54 -12.48 -14.89
C ALA A 319 36.72 -13.67 -13.93
N GLU A 320 35.63 -14.33 -13.52
CA GLU A 320 35.67 -15.56 -12.71
C GLU A 320 36.45 -16.67 -13.43
N SER A 321 36.20 -16.87 -14.73
CA SER A 321 36.91 -17.87 -15.53
C SER A 321 38.41 -17.59 -15.75
N ALA A 322 38.83 -16.35 -15.55
CA ALA A 322 40.22 -15.91 -15.64
C ALA A 322 40.94 -15.94 -14.28
N SER A 323 40.21 -15.76 -13.17
CA SER A 323 40.73 -15.83 -11.79
C SER A 323 40.87 -17.28 -11.28
N GLY A 324 40.14 -18.22 -11.88
CA GLY A 324 40.19 -19.65 -11.56
C GLY A 324 41.24 -20.47 -12.32
N ARG A 325 42.34 -19.86 -12.77
CA ARG A 325 43.48 -20.52 -13.45
C ARG A 325 44.81 -20.12 -12.83
#